data_AF-A0A933NUW0-F1
#
_entry.id   AF-A0A933NUW0-F1
#
_cell.length_a   1.000
_cell.length_b   1.000
_cell.length_c   1.000
_cell.angle_alpha   90.00
_cell.angle_beta   90.00
_cell.angle_gamma   90.00
#
_symmetry.space_group_name_H-M   'P 1'
#
loop_
_entity.id
_entity.type
_entity.pdbx_description
1 polymer ?
#
loop_
_entity_poly.entity_id
_entity_poly.type
_entity_poly.pdbx_seq_one_letter_code
_entity_poly.pdbx_strand_id
1 'polypeptide(L)'
;MQSRLGILFAVVLVALTRVAGTAQESDPDARTLLQAAVKAMGGENLNSIEYSGTTGYVAAVGQNFSPAHDWPANQLKSYTRTIDYAGRSSKEDLTLTPGTGQGGPTGGGH
;
A
#
# COMPACT_ATOMS: atom_id res chain seq x y z
N MET A 1 -51.01 20.26 -28.07
CA MET A 1 -50.69 20.07 -26.63
C MET A 1 -50.35 18.61 -26.28
N GLN A 2 -50.87 17.61 -27.00
CA GLN A 2 -50.64 16.18 -26.72
C GLN A 2 -49.18 15.70 -26.93
N SER A 3 -48.46 16.26 -27.89
CA SER A 3 -47.06 15.86 -28.19
C SER A 3 -46.05 16.30 -27.12
N ARG A 4 -46.31 17.42 -26.43
CA ARG A 4 -45.43 17.95 -25.36
C ARG A 4 -45.60 17.15 -24.06
N LEU A 5 -46.82 16.68 -23.79
CA LEU A 5 -47.11 15.84 -22.63
C LEU A 5 -46.52 14.44 -22.77
N GLY A 6 -46.53 13.86 -23.98
CA GLY A 6 -45.89 12.57 -24.26
C GLY A 6 -44.36 12.60 -24.11
N ILE A 7 -43.72 13.70 -24.53
CA ILE A 7 -42.27 13.90 -24.35
C ILE A 7 -41.92 14.02 -22.86
N LEU A 8 -42.71 14.76 -22.09
CA LEU A 8 -42.51 14.85 -20.63
C LEU A 8 -42.69 13.50 -19.94
N PHE A 9 -43.66 12.69 -20.37
CA PHE A 9 -43.87 11.35 -19.83
C PHE A 9 -42.69 10.41 -20.14
N ALA A 10 -42.14 10.49 -21.37
CA ALA A 10 -40.96 9.72 -21.76
C ALA A 10 -39.70 10.16 -21.00
N VAL A 11 -39.52 11.46 -20.75
CA VAL A 11 -38.40 11.99 -19.96
C VAL A 11 -38.50 11.57 -18.50
N VAL A 12 -39.71 11.56 -17.91
CA VAL A 12 -39.94 11.06 -16.55
C VAL A 12 -39.71 9.55 -16.46
N LEU A 13 -40.12 8.77 -17.47
CA LEU A 13 -39.85 7.33 -17.52
C LEU A 13 -38.34 7.03 -17.59
N VAL A 14 -37.59 7.77 -18.42
CA VAL A 14 -36.13 7.63 -18.52
C VAL A 14 -35.43 8.07 -17.23
N ALA A 15 -35.93 9.11 -16.55
CA ALA A 15 -35.41 9.55 -15.26
C ALA A 15 -35.64 8.52 -14.14
N LEU A 16 -36.79 7.83 -14.14
CA LEU A 16 -37.13 6.79 -13.17
C LEU A 16 -36.27 5.51 -13.32
N THR A 17 -35.77 5.22 -14.52
CA THR A 17 -34.83 4.09 -14.73
C THR A 17 -33.45 4.31 -14.12
N ARG A 18 -33.08 5.55 -13.72
CA ARG A 18 -31.79 5.83 -13.07
C ARG A 18 -31.82 5.71 -11.54
N VAL A 19 -32.98 5.42 -10.93
CA VAL A 19 -33.15 5.30 -9.47
C VAL A 19 -33.27 3.84 -8.99
N ALA A 20 -33.32 2.86 -9.90
CA ALA A 20 -33.36 1.44 -9.56
C ALA A 20 -31.97 0.81 -9.74
N GLY A 21 -31.03 1.12 -8.85
CA GLY A 21 -29.69 0.54 -8.99
C GLY A 21 -28.60 1.04 -8.07
N THR A 22 -28.89 1.55 -6.87
CA THR A 22 -27.91 1.38 -5.79
C THR A 22 -28.07 -0.04 -5.28
N ALA A 23 -27.61 -1.01 -6.09
CA ALA A 23 -27.31 -2.32 -5.56
C ALA A 23 -26.34 -2.06 -4.41
N GLN A 24 -26.77 -2.39 -3.20
CA GLN A 24 -25.90 -2.47 -2.03
C GLN A 24 -24.76 -3.40 -2.44
N GLU A 25 -23.58 -2.84 -2.73
CA GLU A 25 -22.39 -3.64 -3.00
C GLU A 25 -22.24 -4.56 -1.79
N SER A 26 -22.45 -5.85 -2.04
CA SER A 26 -22.10 -6.87 -1.07
C SER A 26 -20.59 -6.72 -0.91
N ASP A 27 -20.13 -6.33 0.28
CA ASP A 27 -18.72 -6.18 0.56
C ASP A 27 -18.02 -7.45 0.03
N PRO A 28 -17.14 -7.35 -0.99
CA PRO A 28 -16.64 -8.54 -1.65
C PRO A 28 -15.98 -9.42 -0.61
N ASP A 29 -16.39 -10.69 -0.56
CA ASP A 29 -15.76 -11.70 0.30
C ASP A 29 -14.24 -11.51 0.25
N ALA A 30 -13.58 -11.40 1.41
CA ALA A 30 -12.18 -11.00 1.52
C ALA A 30 -11.28 -11.89 0.63
N ARG A 31 -11.63 -13.17 0.47
CA ARG A 31 -10.96 -14.08 -0.44
C ARG A 31 -11.08 -13.63 -1.90
N THR A 32 -12.28 -13.28 -2.35
CA THR A 32 -12.53 -12.78 -3.70
C THR A 32 -11.75 -11.49 -3.97
N LEU A 33 -11.73 -10.57 -3.01
CA LEU A 33 -10.94 -9.33 -3.11
C LEU A 33 -9.44 -9.61 -3.22
N LEU A 34 -8.90 -10.49 -2.38
CA LEU A 34 -7.48 -10.87 -2.43
C LEU A 34 -7.12 -11.59 -3.74
N GLN A 35 -7.99 -12.48 -4.24
CA GLN A 35 -7.78 -13.14 -5.52
C GLN A 35 -7.74 -12.15 -6.68
N ALA A 36 -8.66 -11.18 -6.69
CA ALA A 36 -8.66 -10.12 -7.69
C ALA A 36 -7.38 -9.27 -7.63
N ALA A 37 -6.92 -8.91 -6.42
CA ALA A 37 -5.68 -8.16 -6.23
C ALA A 37 -4.44 -8.95 -6.71
N VAL A 38 -4.31 -10.23 -6.33
CA VAL A 38 -3.21 -11.10 -6.78
C VAL A 38 -3.22 -11.23 -8.31
N LYS A 39 -4.40 -11.40 -8.91
CA LYS A 39 -4.54 -11.46 -10.38
C LYS A 39 -4.13 -10.14 -11.05
N ALA A 40 -4.56 -9.01 -10.51
CA ALA A 40 -4.22 -7.69 -11.03
C ALA A 40 -2.72 -7.38 -10.92
N MET A 41 -2.06 -7.86 -9.86
CA MET A 41 -0.60 -7.79 -9.71
C MET A 41 0.16 -8.78 -10.60
N GLY A 42 -0.54 -9.64 -11.36
CA GLY A 42 0.10 -10.65 -12.21
C GLY A 42 0.67 -11.85 -11.43
N GLY A 43 0.10 -12.17 -10.27
CA GLY A 43 0.62 -13.17 -9.33
C GLY A 43 0.87 -14.57 -9.89
N GLU A 44 0.21 -14.96 -10.97
CA GLU A 44 0.46 -16.24 -11.67
C GLU A 44 1.85 -16.28 -12.35
N ASN A 45 2.36 -15.13 -12.81
CA ASN A 45 3.61 -15.01 -13.56
C ASN A 45 4.45 -13.84 -13.02
N LEU A 46 4.50 -13.70 -11.70
CA LEU A 46 5.18 -12.58 -11.03
C LEU A 46 6.70 -12.72 -11.16
N ASN A 47 7.33 -11.79 -11.86
CA ASN A 47 8.78 -11.79 -12.07
C ASN A 47 9.53 -10.91 -11.05
N SER A 48 8.91 -9.84 -10.58
CA SER A 48 9.52 -8.91 -9.65
C SER A 48 8.47 -8.22 -8.78
N ILE A 49 8.85 -7.83 -7.57
CA ILE A 49 8.11 -6.88 -6.74
C ILE A 49 9.01 -5.72 -6.36
N GLU A 50 8.40 -4.54 -6.23
CA GLU A 50 9.03 -3.38 -5.63
C GLU A 50 8.13 -2.80 -4.54
N TYR A 51 8.74 -2.45 -3.42
CA TYR A 51 8.05 -1.71 -2.36
C TYR A 51 8.96 -0.62 -1.81
N SER A 52 8.34 0.46 -1.35
CA SER A 52 9.05 1.63 -0.84
C SER A 52 8.39 2.19 0.41
N GLY A 53 9.17 2.97 1.16
CA GLY A 53 8.73 3.60 2.40
C GLY A 53 9.55 4.85 2.70
N THR A 54 8.93 5.81 3.38
CA THR A 54 9.54 7.09 3.76
C THR A 54 9.62 7.29 5.27
N THR A 55 9.08 6.35 6.06
CA THR A 55 9.04 6.41 7.52
C THR A 55 9.52 5.09 8.12
N GLY A 56 10.17 5.17 9.27
CA GLY A 56 10.70 3.99 9.98
C GLY A 56 12.05 4.28 10.64
N TYR A 57 12.66 3.24 11.17
CA TYR A 57 14.01 3.30 11.74
C TYR A 57 14.75 1.99 11.46
N VAL A 58 16.08 2.05 11.42
CA VAL A 58 16.95 0.89 11.28
C VAL A 58 17.90 0.86 12.46
N ALA A 59 17.81 -0.20 13.27
CA ALA A 59 18.65 -0.41 14.43
C ALA A 59 19.81 -1.36 14.09
N ALA A 60 21.04 -0.99 14.44
CA ALA A 60 22.22 -1.78 14.14
C ALA A 60 22.47 -2.83 15.23
N VAL A 61 22.40 -4.12 14.86
CA VAL A 61 22.72 -5.23 15.76
C VAL A 61 24.21 -5.20 16.17
N GLY A 62 24.54 -5.63 17.38
CA GLY A 62 25.88 -5.57 18.01
C GLY A 62 26.28 -4.28 18.77
N GLN A 63 25.62 -3.13 18.57
CA GLN A 63 26.03 -1.84 19.16
C GLN A 63 25.22 -1.39 20.39
N ASN A 64 24.54 -2.31 21.08
CA ASN A 64 23.75 -1.92 22.25
C ASN A 64 24.66 -1.66 23.47
N PHE A 65 24.51 -0.50 24.10
CA PHE A 65 25.26 -0.13 25.30
C PHE A 65 24.78 -0.87 26.56
N SER A 66 23.50 -1.25 26.61
CA SER A 66 22.90 -1.94 27.76
C SER A 66 21.78 -2.88 27.31
N PRO A 67 21.73 -4.13 27.80
CA PRO A 67 20.62 -5.04 27.54
C PRO A 67 19.25 -4.53 28.02
N ALA A 68 19.23 -3.54 28.91
CA ALA A 68 18.01 -2.94 29.44
C ALA A 68 17.47 -1.78 28.57
N HIS A 69 18.19 -1.40 27.50
CA HIS A 69 17.78 -0.33 26.59
C HIS A 69 17.52 -0.86 25.18
N ASP A 70 16.65 -0.15 24.48
CA ASP A 70 16.43 -0.35 23.06
C ASP A 70 17.71 -0.10 22.26
N TRP A 71 17.77 -0.71 21.09
CA TRP A 71 18.91 -0.59 20.20
C TRP A 71 19.00 0.83 19.61
N PRO A 72 20.20 1.44 19.54
CA PRO A 72 20.39 2.68 18.80
C PRO A 72 19.93 2.53 17.34
N ALA A 73 19.13 3.48 16.85
CA ALA A 73 18.56 3.37 15.51
C ALA A 73 18.58 4.68 14.73
N ASN A 74 18.98 4.60 13.47
CA ASN A 74 18.91 5.70 12.53
C ASN A 74 17.50 5.85 11.97
N GLN A 75 17.10 7.08 11.67
CA GLN A 75 15.80 7.32 11.04
C GLN A 75 15.85 6.99 9.55
N LEU A 76 14.80 6.32 9.08
CA LEU A 76 14.63 6.03 7.67
C LEU A 76 14.05 7.26 6.95
N LYS A 77 14.76 7.75 5.93
CA LYS A 77 14.30 8.85 5.08
C LYS A 77 13.74 8.37 3.75
N SER A 78 14.35 7.35 3.18
CA SER A 78 13.85 6.69 1.98
C SER A 78 14.29 5.23 1.96
N TYR A 79 13.38 4.37 1.54
CA TYR A 79 13.64 2.96 1.29
C TYR A 79 12.96 2.56 -0.01
N THR A 80 13.67 1.86 -0.87
CA THR A 80 13.11 1.11 -1.98
C THR A 80 13.79 -0.24 -2.01
N ARG A 81 13.00 -1.31 -2.15
CA ARG A 81 13.52 -2.65 -2.39
C ARG A 81 12.82 -3.29 -3.55
N THR A 82 13.62 -3.79 -4.47
CA THR A 82 13.19 -4.55 -5.63
C THR A 82 13.69 -5.98 -5.47
N ILE A 83 12.79 -6.96 -5.59
CA ILE A 83 13.13 -8.39 -5.56
C ILE A 83 12.81 -8.94 -6.94
N ASP A 84 13.85 -9.34 -7.67
CA ASP A 84 13.76 -9.99 -8.98
C ASP A 84 13.84 -11.50 -8.81
N TYR A 85 12.71 -12.17 -8.97
CA TYR A 85 12.60 -13.62 -8.86
C TYR A 85 13.20 -14.34 -10.07
N ALA A 86 13.12 -13.73 -11.26
CA ALA A 86 13.65 -14.33 -12.49
C ALA A 86 15.19 -14.33 -12.47
N GLY A 87 15.79 -13.20 -12.09
CA GLY A 87 17.24 -13.05 -11.91
C GLY A 87 17.78 -13.56 -10.58
N ARG A 88 16.93 -14.03 -9.66
CA ARG A 88 17.29 -14.49 -8.30
C ARG A 88 18.13 -13.45 -7.53
N SER A 89 17.75 -12.19 -7.66
CA SER A 89 18.48 -11.08 -7.08
C SER A 89 17.56 -10.13 -6.34
N SER A 90 18.14 -9.31 -5.46
CA SER A 90 17.41 -8.20 -4.84
C SER A 90 18.31 -6.99 -4.75
N LYS A 91 17.74 -5.81 -4.97
CA LYS A 91 18.38 -4.53 -4.76
C LYS A 91 17.66 -3.77 -3.66
N GLU A 92 18.44 -3.14 -2.80
CA GLU A 92 17.95 -2.26 -1.74
C GLU A 92 18.64 -0.91 -1.85
N ASP A 93 17.84 0.15 -1.91
CA ASP A 93 18.29 1.54 -1.86
C ASP A 93 17.74 2.18 -0.57
N LEU A 94 18.65 2.64 0.29
CA LEU A 94 18.37 3.07 1.65
C LEU A 94 19.05 4.40 1.96
N THR A 95 18.28 5.39 2.42
CA THR A 95 18.81 6.64 3.00
C THR A 95 18.46 6.70 4.48
N LEU A 96 19.50 6.77 5.31
CA LEU A 96 19.40 6.94 6.75
C LEU A 96 19.84 8.35 7.15
N THR A 97 19.18 8.90 8.17
CA THR A 97 19.66 10.11 8.86
C THR A 97 20.01 9.71 10.30
N PRO A 98 21.11 10.24 10.87
CA PRO A 98 21.40 10.05 12.28
C PRO A 98 20.17 10.43 13.10
N GLY A 99 19.72 9.52 13.94
CA GLY A 99 18.56 9.71 14.79
C GLY A 99 18.69 8.87 16.04
N THR A 100 17.76 9.04 16.97
CA THR A 100 17.75 8.27 18.22
C THR A 100 16.83 7.05 18.18
N GLY A 101 16.05 6.84 17.11
CA GLY A 101 14.94 5.88 17.13
C GLY A 101 14.09 5.99 18.41
N GLN A 102 13.43 4.92 18.82
CA GLN A 102 12.97 4.79 20.22
C GLN A 102 14.12 4.50 21.21
N GLY A 103 15.33 4.17 20.71
CA GLY A 103 16.48 3.71 21.51
C GLY A 103 17.39 4.75 22.15
N GLY A 104 17.14 6.04 21.95
CA GLY A 104 17.90 7.12 22.58
C GLY A 104 19.37 7.23 22.10
N PRO A 105 20.07 8.29 22.51
CA PRO A 105 21.42 8.61 22.06
C PRO A 105 22.49 7.88 22.89
N THR A 106 22.61 6.56 22.77
CA THR A 106 23.67 5.81 23.47
C THR A 106 24.17 4.60 22.67
N GLY A 107 25.05 4.84 21.69
CA GLY A 107 25.84 3.82 21.01
C GLY A 107 26.37 4.31 19.67
N GLY A 108 27.69 4.42 19.52
CA GLY A 108 28.35 5.14 18.43
C GLY A 108 28.60 4.31 17.17
N GLY A 109 28.54 4.97 16.01
CA GLY A 109 29.07 4.48 14.75
C GLY A 109 28.23 4.90 13.55
N HIS A 110 28.77 5.86 12.78
CA HIS A 110 28.32 6.22 11.44
C HIS A 110 28.44 5.06 10.46
#